data_AF-J8LMJ4-F1
#
_entry.id   AF-J8LMJ4-F1
#
_cell.length_a   1.000
_cell.length_b   1.000
_cell.length_c   1.000
_cell.angle_alpha   90.00
_cell.angle_beta   90.00
_cell.angle_gamma   90.00
#
_symmetry.space_group_name_H-M   'P 1'
#
loop_
_entity.id
_entity.type
_entity.pdbx_description
1 polymer ?
#
loop_
_entity_poly.entity_id
_entity_poly.type
_entity_poly.pdbx_seq_one_letter_code
_entity_poly.pdbx_strand_id
1 'polypeptide(L)'
;MDRARVLQSYRGLIRTILKYERPSKVANWVTLQKTMITKLEYFKKQNPKLPHQDTDRQLESWKKLDPEKNKSLNLFISDSKQLRSILENDLKWDDKIAQGQNVDGIFEHAFDIIKFLDSQREYTELVDRYNPGSKLTQNEKIKRTANVVGLDVPA
;
A
#
# COMPACT_ATOMS: atom_id res chain seq x y z
N MET A 1 -32.28 12.87 -5.70
CA MET A 1 -31.20 11.87 -5.53
C MET A 1 -30.38 12.24 -4.31
N ASP A 2 -30.21 11.31 -3.36
CA ASP A 2 -29.61 11.61 -2.05
C ASP A 2 -28.10 11.83 -2.16
N ARG A 3 -27.65 13.07 -1.98
CA ARG A 3 -26.23 13.44 -1.78
C ARG A 3 -25.54 12.55 -0.74
N ALA A 4 -26.30 12.04 0.23
CA ALA A 4 -25.85 11.08 1.22
C ALA A 4 -25.33 9.76 0.62
N ARG A 5 -26.01 9.21 -0.41
CA ARG A 5 -25.61 7.96 -1.07
C ARG A 5 -24.29 8.13 -1.83
N VAL A 6 -24.10 9.27 -2.51
CA VAL A 6 -22.84 9.64 -3.19
C VAL A 6 -21.67 9.69 -2.21
N LEU A 7 -21.86 10.36 -1.09
CA LEU A 7 -20.83 10.46 -0.07
C LEU A 7 -20.51 9.09 0.56
N GLN A 8 -21.51 8.21 0.68
CA GLN A 8 -21.33 6.87 1.21
C GLN A 8 -20.56 5.97 0.26
N SER A 9 -20.90 5.93 -1.03
CA SER A 9 -20.17 5.14 -2.03
C SER A 9 -18.72 5.62 -2.18
N TYR A 10 -18.51 6.94 -2.23
CA TYR A 10 -17.19 7.55 -2.26
C TYR A 10 -16.32 7.19 -1.05
N ARG A 11 -16.88 7.31 0.16
CA ARG A 11 -16.20 6.91 1.40
C ARG A 11 -15.90 5.42 1.41
N GLY A 12 -16.79 4.60 0.86
CA GLY A 12 -16.59 3.17 0.66
C GLY A 12 -15.38 2.89 -0.22
N LEU A 13 -15.37 3.46 -1.43
CA LEU A 13 -14.28 3.32 -2.39
C LEU A 13 -12.92 3.71 -1.80
N ILE A 14 -12.82 4.90 -1.19
CA ILE A 14 -11.56 5.34 -0.56
C ILE A 14 -11.10 4.38 0.52
N ARG A 15 -12.01 3.92 1.39
CA ARG A 15 -11.65 3.00 2.47
C ARG A 15 -11.15 1.68 1.93
N THR A 16 -11.79 1.14 0.90
CA THR A 16 -11.40 -0.13 0.29
C THR A 16 -10.06 0.00 -0.44
N ILE A 17 -9.85 1.07 -1.22
CA ILE A 17 -8.55 1.37 -1.85
C ILE A 17 -7.45 1.49 -0.78
N LEU A 18 -7.68 2.25 0.29
CA LEU A 18 -6.72 2.39 1.38
C LEU A 18 -6.39 1.05 2.04
N LYS A 19 -7.40 0.20 2.29
CA LYS A 19 -7.21 -1.13 2.86
C LYS A 19 -6.37 -2.02 1.94
N TYR A 20 -6.62 -1.95 0.63
CA TYR A 20 -5.89 -2.71 -0.37
C TYR A 20 -4.43 -2.25 -0.50
N GLU A 21 -4.17 -0.94 -0.53
CA GLU A 21 -2.81 -0.40 -0.70
C GLU A 21 -1.95 -0.45 0.57
N ARG A 22 -2.56 -0.46 1.76
CA ARG A 22 -1.85 -0.35 3.04
C ARG A 22 -0.70 -1.37 3.21
N PRO A 23 -0.88 -2.68 2.96
CA PRO A 23 0.20 -3.65 3.15
C PRO A 23 1.43 -3.35 2.28
N SER A 24 1.21 -2.97 1.02
CA SER A 24 2.28 -2.59 0.09
C SER A 24 3.00 -1.32 0.56
N LYS A 25 2.26 -0.29 0.98
CA LYS A 25 2.85 0.94 1.53
C LYS A 25 3.68 0.66 2.78
N VAL A 26 3.18 -0.14 3.72
CA VAL A 26 3.91 -0.53 4.93
C VAL A 26 5.20 -1.26 4.56
N ALA A 27 5.14 -2.24 3.64
CA ALA A 27 6.32 -2.97 3.18
C ALA A 27 7.37 -2.05 2.54
N ASN A 28 6.93 -1.09 1.72
CA ASN A 28 7.80 -0.09 1.10
C ASN A 28 8.45 0.81 2.16
N TRP A 29 7.69 1.28 3.15
CA TRP A 29 8.21 2.07 4.26
C TRP A 29 9.22 1.31 5.11
N VAL A 30 8.97 0.03 5.43
CA VAL A 30 9.91 -0.83 6.15
C VAL A 30 11.21 -1.01 5.35
N THR A 31 11.10 -1.21 4.04
CA THR A 31 12.28 -1.31 3.15
C THR A 31 13.06 -0.01 3.13
N LEU A 32 12.38 1.13 2.97
CA LEU A 32 12.99 2.45 3.00
C LEU A 32 13.71 2.70 4.33
N GLN A 33 13.05 2.42 5.46
CA GLN A 33 13.61 2.54 6.80
C GLN A 33 14.92 1.75 6.94
N LYS A 34 14.93 0.48 6.53
CA LYS A 34 16.14 -0.37 6.54
C LYS A 34 17.24 0.24 5.70
N THR A 35 16.94 0.63 4.44
CA THR A 35 17.95 1.22 3.55
C THR A 35 18.54 2.52 4.10
N MET A 36 17.71 3.38 4.71
CA MET A 36 18.17 4.64 5.30
C MET A 36 19.05 4.41 6.52
N ILE A 37 18.66 3.51 7.42
CA ILE A 37 19.49 3.10 8.55
C ILE A 37 20.84 2.58 8.07
N THR A 38 20.86 1.64 7.10
CA THR A 38 22.10 1.09 6.56
C THR A 38 22.99 2.16 5.92
N LYS A 39 22.40 3.11 5.16
CA LYS A 39 23.14 4.23 4.56
C LYS A 39 23.77 5.13 5.62
N LEU A 40 23.05 5.45 6.69
CA LEU A 40 23.56 6.31 7.78
C LEU A 40 24.65 5.61 8.60
N GLU A 41 24.47 4.32 8.91
CA GLU A 41 25.49 3.50 9.59
C GLU A 41 26.76 3.37 8.75
N TYR A 42 26.60 3.14 7.45
CA TYR A 42 27.71 3.11 6.51
C TYR A 42 28.43 4.45 6.42
N PHE A 43 27.70 5.56 6.31
CA PHE A 43 28.27 6.91 6.29
C PHE A 43 29.10 7.19 7.55
N LYS A 44 28.60 6.80 8.73
CA LYS A 44 29.32 6.90 10.01
C LYS A 44 30.61 6.09 10.00
N LYS A 45 30.57 4.86 9.48
CA LYS A 45 31.74 3.99 9.36
C LYS A 45 32.81 4.54 8.41
N GLN A 46 32.40 5.16 7.31
CA GLN A 46 33.32 5.77 6.35
C GLN A 46 34.03 7.02 6.89
N ASN A 47 33.38 7.76 7.79
CA ASN A 47 33.81 9.09 8.21
C ASN A 47 34.07 9.20 9.72
N PRO A 48 34.94 8.38 10.31
CA PRO A 48 35.08 8.27 11.76
C PRO A 48 35.59 9.54 12.46
N LYS A 49 36.14 10.50 11.71
CA LYS A 49 36.70 11.75 12.24
C LYS A 49 35.68 12.91 12.27
N LEU A 50 34.53 12.76 11.62
CA LEU A 50 33.51 13.80 11.54
C LEU A 50 32.55 13.71 12.73
N PRO A 51 32.06 14.84 13.25
CA PRO A 51 30.98 14.83 14.24
C PRO A 51 29.69 14.32 13.60
N HIS A 52 29.04 13.33 14.22
CA HIS A 52 27.87 12.64 13.67
C HIS A 52 26.54 13.03 14.36
N GLN A 53 26.48 14.20 15.01
CA GLN A 53 25.31 14.59 15.81
C GLN A 53 24.00 14.55 15.00
N ASP A 54 24.01 15.04 13.76
CA ASP A 54 22.82 15.02 12.91
C ASP A 54 22.50 13.62 12.35
N THR A 55 23.53 12.83 12.04
CA THR A 55 23.38 11.42 11.64
C THR A 55 22.75 10.60 12.76
N ASP A 56 23.19 10.80 14.01
CA ASP A 56 22.68 10.09 15.18
C ASP A 56 21.22 10.50 15.48
N ARG A 57 20.89 11.80 15.36
CA ARG A 57 19.49 12.29 15.44
C ARG A 57 18.60 11.64 14.39
N GLN A 58 19.06 11.54 13.14
CA GLN A 58 18.34 10.88 12.06
C GLN A 58 18.20 9.37 12.33
N LEU A 59 19.25 8.72 12.82
CA LEU A 59 19.21 7.30 13.15
C LEU A 59 18.15 7.03 14.24
N GLU A 60 18.08 7.87 15.26
CA GLU A 60 17.05 7.78 16.29
C GLU A 60 15.65 8.01 15.74
N SER A 61 15.46 8.99 14.85
CA SER A 61 14.13 9.26 14.27
C SER A 61 13.66 8.09 13.41
N TRP A 62 14.54 7.54 12.58
CA TRP A 62 14.24 6.35 11.77
C TRP A 62 14.01 5.10 12.61
N LYS A 63 14.72 4.92 13.73
CA LYS A 63 14.50 3.80 14.66
C LYS A 63 13.19 3.92 15.44
N LYS A 64 12.78 5.15 15.79
CA LYS A 64 11.51 5.43 16.49
C LYS A 64 10.30 5.33 15.56
N LEU A 65 10.50 5.43 14.25
CA LEU A 65 9.42 5.33 13.28
C LEU A 65 8.88 3.90 13.22
N ASP A 66 7.60 3.73 13.57
CA ASP A 66 6.86 2.48 13.39
C ASP A 66 5.93 2.62 12.16
N PRO A 67 6.28 2.02 11.01
CA PRO A 67 5.48 2.12 9.79
C PRO A 67 4.07 1.53 9.93
N GLU A 68 3.82 0.59 10.83
CA GLU A 68 2.52 -0.08 10.96
C GLU A 68 1.52 0.78 11.74
N LYS A 69 2.01 1.45 12.80
CA LYS A 69 1.20 2.27 13.71
C LYS A 69 1.03 3.71 13.22
N ASN A 70 1.95 4.21 12.39
CA ASN A 70 1.90 5.60 11.96
C ASN A 70 0.80 5.84 10.90
N LYS A 71 -0.34 6.35 11.37
CA LYS A 71 -1.52 6.65 10.54
C LYS A 71 -1.23 7.63 9.40
N SER A 72 -0.32 8.60 9.60
CA SER A 72 -0.01 9.58 8.56
C SER A 72 0.78 8.99 7.40
N LEU A 73 1.42 7.83 7.55
CA LEU A 73 2.14 7.19 6.45
C LEU A 73 1.24 6.28 5.60
N ASN A 74 0.15 5.79 6.20
CA ASN A 74 -0.69 4.73 5.64
C ASN A 74 -2.06 5.21 5.13
N LEU A 75 -2.48 6.43 5.48
CA LEU A 75 -3.83 6.93 5.19
C LEU A 75 -3.92 7.90 4.01
N PHE A 76 -2.81 8.29 3.39
CA PHE A 76 -2.88 9.16 2.22
C PHE A 76 -2.97 8.35 0.93
N ILE A 77 -4.11 8.49 0.25
CA ILE A 77 -4.17 8.30 -1.20
C ILE A 77 -3.72 9.63 -1.80
N SER A 78 -2.62 9.65 -2.55
CA SER A 78 -2.14 10.86 -3.24
C SER A 78 -3.25 11.50 -4.09
N ASP A 79 -4.10 10.65 -4.67
CA ASP A 79 -5.14 11.04 -5.60
C ASP A 79 -6.51 11.23 -4.93
N SER A 80 -6.61 11.25 -3.59
CA SER A 80 -7.92 11.41 -2.92
C SER A 80 -8.63 12.71 -3.32
N LYS A 81 -7.86 13.77 -3.58
CA LYS A 81 -8.40 15.06 -4.06
C LYS A 81 -8.86 14.98 -5.51
N GLN A 82 -8.13 14.24 -6.35
CA GLN A 82 -8.48 14.03 -7.75
C GLN A 82 -9.73 13.16 -7.87
N LEU A 83 -9.79 12.06 -7.11
CA LEU A 83 -11.00 11.22 -6.99
C LEU A 83 -12.19 12.03 -6.50
N ARG A 84 -11.99 12.92 -5.51
CA ARG A 84 -13.03 13.84 -5.06
C ARG A 84 -13.50 14.76 -6.17
N SER A 85 -12.57 15.38 -6.89
CA SER A 85 -12.90 16.30 -7.98
C SER A 85 -13.56 15.60 -9.16
N ILE A 86 -13.17 14.35 -9.49
CA ILE A 86 -13.86 13.55 -10.51
C ILE A 86 -15.29 13.27 -10.06
N LEU A 87 -15.48 12.91 -8.78
CA LEU A 87 -16.82 12.65 -8.26
C LEU A 87 -17.70 13.90 -8.13
N GLU A 88 -17.10 15.06 -7.83
CA GLU A 88 -17.79 16.34 -7.64
C GLU A 88 -18.02 17.07 -8.98
N ASN A 89 -17.10 16.96 -9.97
CA ASN A 89 -17.13 17.75 -11.21
C ASN A 89 -17.61 16.97 -12.45
N ASP A 90 -17.24 15.70 -12.64
CA ASP A 90 -17.66 14.92 -13.83
C ASP A 90 -19.09 14.37 -13.70
N LEU A 91 -19.63 14.45 -12.50
CA LEU A 91 -21.01 14.14 -12.22
C LEU A 91 -21.77 15.44 -11.99
N LYS A 92 -22.00 16.17 -13.08
CA LYS A 92 -23.18 17.05 -13.18
C LYS A 92 -24.42 16.15 -13.13
N TRP A 93 -24.74 15.66 -11.93
CA TRP A 93 -25.79 14.69 -11.69
C TRP A 93 -27.12 15.21 -12.24
N ASP A 94 -27.38 16.50 -12.09
CA ASP A 94 -28.58 17.15 -12.58
C ASP A 94 -28.70 17.10 -14.11
N ASP A 95 -27.61 17.33 -14.85
CA ASP A 95 -27.59 17.25 -16.32
C ASP A 95 -27.70 15.79 -16.81
N LYS A 96 -27.07 14.83 -16.12
CA LYS A 96 -27.14 13.40 -16.48
C LYS A 96 -28.49 12.76 -16.18
N ILE A 97 -29.15 13.19 -15.10
CA ILE A 97 -30.54 12.83 -14.78
C ILE A 97 -31.47 13.39 -15.86
N ALA A 98 -31.26 14.65 -16.27
CA ALA A 98 -32.04 15.28 -17.34
C ALA A 98 -31.85 14.58 -18.70
N GLN A 99 -30.68 13.98 -18.94
CA GLN A 99 -30.37 13.17 -20.13
C GLN A 99 -30.84 11.70 -20.04
N GLY A 100 -31.51 11.30 -18.95
CA GLY A 100 -32.02 9.94 -18.79
C GLY A 100 -30.95 8.87 -18.57
N GLN A 101 -29.73 9.25 -18.17
CA GLN A 101 -28.69 8.27 -17.84
C GLN A 101 -29.02 7.54 -16.54
N ASN A 102 -28.74 6.23 -16.51
CA ASN A 102 -28.95 5.38 -15.34
C ASN A 102 -27.89 5.69 -14.26
N VAL A 103 -28.21 6.69 -13.44
CA VAL A 103 -27.46 7.12 -12.26
C VAL A 103 -27.18 5.94 -11.32
N ASP A 104 -28.15 5.04 -11.16
CA ASP A 104 -28.01 3.86 -10.30
C ASP A 104 -26.91 2.91 -10.81
N GLY A 105 -26.73 2.81 -12.13
CA GLY A 105 -25.63 2.04 -12.72
C GLY A 105 -24.24 2.51 -12.30
N ILE A 106 -24.03 3.81 -12.10
CA ILE A 106 -22.75 4.36 -11.63
C ILE A 106 -22.47 3.93 -10.18
N PHE A 107 -23.52 3.85 -9.36
CA PHE A 107 -23.40 3.35 -7.99
C PHE A 107 -23.12 1.85 -7.97
N GLU A 108 -23.81 1.07 -8.78
CA GLU A 108 -23.55 -0.36 -8.94
C GLU A 108 -22.09 -0.60 -9.36
N HIS A 109 -21.58 0.15 -10.33
CA HIS A 109 -20.16 0.08 -10.71
C HIS A 109 -19.21 0.43 -9.56
N ALA A 110 -19.52 1.43 -8.75
CA ALA A 110 -18.73 1.75 -7.56
C ALA A 110 -18.75 0.60 -6.54
N PHE A 111 -19.88 -0.06 -6.34
CA PHE A 111 -19.99 -1.24 -5.49
C PHE A 111 -19.25 -2.45 -6.06
N ASP A 112 -19.29 -2.65 -7.37
CA ASP A 112 -18.55 -3.72 -8.06
C ASP A 112 -17.05 -3.53 -7.90
N ILE A 113 -16.54 -2.30 -8.03
CA ILE A 113 -15.13 -1.98 -7.76
C ILE A 113 -14.77 -2.28 -6.31
N ILE A 114 -15.62 -1.89 -5.35
CA ILE A 114 -15.40 -2.20 -3.93
C ILE A 114 -15.29 -3.72 -3.73
N LYS A 115 -16.27 -4.48 -4.24
CA LYS A 115 -16.27 -5.95 -4.15
C LYS A 115 -15.05 -6.56 -4.80
N PHE A 116 -14.68 -6.10 -6.00
CA PHE A 116 -13.52 -6.60 -6.72
C PHE A 116 -12.23 -6.40 -5.92
N LEU A 117 -12.01 -5.21 -5.34
CA LEU A 117 -10.83 -4.94 -4.53
C LEU A 117 -10.78 -5.78 -3.25
N ASP A 118 -11.92 -5.98 -2.60
CA ASP A 118 -12.01 -6.87 -1.43
C ASP A 118 -11.67 -8.32 -1.82
N SER A 119 -12.24 -8.82 -2.93
CA SER A 119 -11.93 -10.16 -3.47
C SER A 119 -10.47 -10.32 -3.89
N GLN A 120 -9.86 -9.29 -4.49
CA GLN A 120 -8.43 -9.30 -4.83
C GLN A 120 -7.55 -9.39 -3.59
N ARG A 121 -7.94 -8.71 -2.50
CA ARG A 121 -7.22 -8.81 -1.24
C ARG A 121 -7.28 -10.22 -0.68
N GLU A 122 -8.47 -10.81 -0.62
CA GLU A 122 -8.68 -12.18 -0.14
C GLU A 122 -7.90 -13.19 -1.00
N TYR A 123 -7.96 -13.05 -2.33
CA TYR A 123 -7.16 -13.85 -3.25
C TYR A 123 -5.66 -13.77 -2.93
N THR A 124 -5.14 -12.56 -2.71
CA THR A 124 -3.72 -12.36 -2.38
C THR A 124 -3.35 -13.03 -1.05
N GLU A 125 -4.21 -12.91 -0.03
CA GLU A 125 -4.01 -13.57 1.27
C GLU A 125 -4.02 -15.11 1.16
N LEU A 126 -4.92 -15.67 0.34
CA LEU A 126 -5.00 -17.12 0.10
C LEU A 126 -3.77 -17.63 -0.67
N VAL A 127 -3.34 -16.90 -1.71
CA VAL A 127 -2.13 -17.23 -2.47
C VAL A 127 -0.90 -17.23 -1.56
N ASP A 128 -0.77 -16.24 -0.68
CA ASP A 128 0.35 -16.17 0.26
C ASP A 128 0.35 -17.33 1.26
N ARG A 129 -0.83 -17.75 1.73
CA ARG A 129 -0.96 -18.85 2.70
C ARG A 129 -0.67 -20.21 2.08
N TYR A 130 -1.20 -20.48 0.91
CA TYR A 130 -1.13 -21.81 0.29
C TYR A 130 0.00 -21.96 -0.72
N ASN A 131 0.50 -20.86 -1.30
CA ASN A 131 1.63 -20.86 -2.23
C ASN A 131 2.68 -19.79 -1.86
N PRO A 132 3.35 -19.93 -0.69
CA PRO A 132 4.43 -19.03 -0.29
C PRO A 132 5.65 -19.12 -1.21
N GLY A 133 5.74 -20.15 -2.07
CA GLY A 133 6.81 -20.32 -3.05
C GLY A 133 6.68 -19.40 -4.26
N SER A 134 5.51 -18.82 -4.51
CA SER A 134 5.26 -17.95 -5.66
C SER A 134 6.10 -16.67 -5.64
N LYS A 135 6.32 -16.10 -4.45
CA LYS A 135 7.06 -14.84 -4.22
C LYS A 135 8.59 -15.02 -4.09
N LEU A 136 9.08 -16.26 -4.01
CA LEU A 136 10.51 -16.53 -3.88
C LEU A 136 11.23 -16.29 -5.21
N THR A 137 12.36 -15.60 -5.14
CA THR A 137 13.31 -15.51 -6.26
C THR A 137 13.84 -16.91 -6.61
N GLN A 138 14.34 -17.08 -7.83
CA GLN A 138 14.83 -18.38 -8.29
C GLN A 138 15.91 -18.97 -7.36
N ASN A 139 16.81 -18.15 -6.85
CA ASN A 139 17.85 -18.58 -5.89
C ASN A 139 17.26 -19.03 -4.56
N GLU A 140 16.24 -18.36 -4.04
CA GLU A 140 15.58 -18.75 -2.79
C GLU A 140 14.77 -20.05 -2.96
N LYS A 141 14.17 -20.27 -4.15
CA LYS A 141 13.54 -21.55 -4.49
C LYS A 141 14.54 -22.69 -4.48
N ILE A 142 15.70 -22.49 -5.12
CA ILE A 142 16.80 -23.49 -5.14
C ILE A 142 17.26 -23.81 -3.70
N LYS A 143 17.52 -22.78 -2.88
CA LYS A 143 17.92 -22.95 -1.47
C LYS A 143 16.86 -23.69 -0.66
N ARG A 144 15.58 -23.34 -0.83
CA ARG A 144 14.48 -24.01 -0.12
C ARG A 144 14.37 -25.48 -0.50
N THR A 145 14.44 -25.80 -1.79
CA THR A 145 14.40 -27.19 -2.27
C THR A 145 15.60 -27.97 -1.77
N ALA A 146 16.80 -27.39 -1.81
CA ALA A 146 18.02 -28.00 -1.30
C ALA A 146 17.92 -28.30 0.21
N ASN A 147 17.42 -27.35 1.01
CA ASN A 147 17.18 -27.57 2.44
C ASN A 147 16.18 -28.70 2.74
N VAL A 148 15.14 -28.86 1.90
CA VAL A 148 14.17 -29.97 2.04
C VAL A 148 14.85 -31.33 1.84
N VAL A 149 15.84 -31.41 0.96
CA VAL A 149 16.60 -32.65 0.68
C VAL A 149 17.90 -32.76 1.48
N GLY A 150 18.15 -31.84 2.41
CA GLY A 150 19.37 -31.84 3.24
C GLY A 150 20.66 -31.47 2.49
N LEU A 151 20.55 -30.80 1.34
CA LEU A 151 21.69 -30.27 0.58
C LEU A 151 21.92 -28.80 0.95
N ASP A 152 23.18 -28.43 1.17
CA ASP A 152 23.57 -27.03 1.39
C ASP A 152 24.00 -26.39 0.07
N VAL A 153 23.45 -25.22 -0.26
CA VAL A 153 23.74 -24.52 -1.52
C VAL A 153 24.67 -23.35 -1.21
N PRO A 154 25.89 -23.31 -1.78
CA PRO A 154 26.79 -22.18 -1.59
C PRO A 154 26.14 -20.89 -2.10
N ALA A 155 26.44 -19.78 -1.41
CA ALA A 155 25.81 -18.48 -1.60
C ALA A 155 26.07 -17.87 -2.98
#